data_AF-A0A7S0RFQ1-F1
#
_entry.id   AF-A0A7S0RFQ1-F1
#
_cell.length_a   1.000
_cell.length_b   1.000
_cell.length_c   1.000
_cell.angle_alpha   90.00
_cell.angle_beta   90.00
_cell.angle_gamma   90.00
#
_symmetry.space_group_name_H-M   'P 1'
#
loop_
_entity.id
_entity.type
_entity.pdbx_description
1 polymer ?
#
loop_
_entity_poly.entity_id
_entity_poly.type
_entity_poly.pdbx_seq_one_letter_code
_entity_poly.pdbx_strand_id
1 'polypeptide(L)'
;EPLHNVDAVVRATHILVEPRGLALSRNKITVSTSGLVPQMVDFCRRSPATLAVSLNATTDEVRNWLMPINRKYNLETLLGTLREEFPRGGSKGQQQVFLE
;
A
#
# COMPACT_ATOMS: atom_id res chain seq x y z
N GLU A 1 3.71 -8.10 8.14
CA GLU A 1 2.90 -7.08 7.46
C GLU A 1 3.32 -5.69 7.90
N PRO A 2 3.87 -4.83 7.01
CA PRO A 2 4.37 -3.49 7.35
C PRO A 2 3.29 -2.58 7.94
N LEU A 3 2.05 -2.66 7.45
CA LEU A 3 0.98 -1.76 7.85
C LEU A 3 0.35 -2.08 9.22
N HIS A 4 0.80 -3.12 9.92
CA HIS A 4 0.52 -3.26 11.36
C HIS A 4 1.24 -2.18 12.19
N ASN A 5 2.27 -1.53 11.64
CA ASN A 5 3.04 -0.49 12.30
C ASN A 5 3.19 0.74 11.38
N VAL A 6 2.06 1.30 10.95
CA VAL A 6 2.02 2.41 9.98
C VAL A 6 2.92 3.57 10.42
N ASP A 7 2.89 3.96 11.70
CA ASP A 7 3.66 5.10 12.18
C ASP A 7 5.16 4.93 12.02
N ALA A 8 5.70 3.74 12.33
CA ALA A 8 7.13 3.50 12.16
C ALA A 8 7.52 3.41 10.68
N VAL A 9 6.67 2.78 9.85
CA VAL A 9 6.94 2.67 8.41
C VAL A 9 6.90 4.04 7.75
N VAL A 10 5.90 4.87 8.05
CA VAL A 10 5.81 6.25 7.55
C VAL A 10 7.07 7.04 7.95
N ARG A 11 7.47 7.00 9.22
CA ARG A 11 8.70 7.67 9.68
C ARG A 11 9.93 7.18 8.91
N ALA A 12 10.09 5.87 8.75
CA ALA A 12 11.20 5.29 7.99
C ALA A 12 11.21 5.79 6.55
N THR A 13 10.05 5.80 5.87
CA THR A 13 9.97 6.29 4.48
C THR A 13 10.37 7.76 4.32
N HIS A 14 10.07 8.62 5.30
CA HIS A 14 10.53 10.02 5.30
C HIS A 14 12.05 10.13 5.51
N ILE A 15 12.62 9.34 6.42
CA ILE A 15 14.07 9.31 6.65
C ILE A 15 14.83 8.84 5.39
N LEU A 16 14.29 7.84 4.68
CA LEU A 16 14.91 7.31 3.47
C LEU A 16 14.98 8.34 2.34
N VAL A 17 13.99 9.24 2.22
CA VAL A 17 13.95 10.28 1.17
C VAL A 17 14.58 11.62 1.60
N GLU A 18 14.88 11.79 2.89
CA GLU A 18 15.41 13.04 3.44
C GLU A 18 16.68 13.49 2.69
N PRO A 19 16.69 14.71 2.09
CA PRO A 19 17.83 15.22 1.35
C PRO A 19 19.13 15.31 2.16
N ARG A 20 19.04 15.51 3.48
CA ARG A 20 20.19 15.51 4.38
C ARG A 20 20.60 14.11 4.88
N GLY A 21 19.81 13.09 4.54
CA GLY A 21 20.02 11.69 4.91
C GLY A 21 20.45 10.86 3.71
N LEU A 22 19.71 9.78 3.45
CA LEU A 22 20.01 8.86 2.33
C LEU A 22 19.61 9.42 0.96
N ALA A 23 18.76 10.46 0.92
CA ALA A 23 18.33 11.15 -0.30
C ALA A 23 17.84 10.20 -1.41
N LEU A 24 17.18 9.09 -1.04
CA LEU A 24 16.65 8.15 -2.02
C LEU A 24 15.48 8.78 -2.77
N SER A 25 15.42 8.55 -4.09
CA SER A 25 14.23 8.88 -4.84
C SER A 25 13.03 8.10 -4.30
N ARG A 26 11.92 8.78 -4.06
CA ARG A 26 10.65 8.16 -3.64
C ARG A 26 10.22 6.98 -4.52
N ASN A 27 10.56 7.03 -5.81
CA ASN A 27 10.25 5.96 -6.77
C ASN A 27 11.06 4.68 -6.55
N LYS A 28 12.10 4.72 -5.72
CA LYS A 28 12.93 3.56 -5.36
C LYS A 28 12.50 2.89 -4.05
N ILE A 29 11.46 3.42 -3.40
CA ILE A 29 10.97 2.89 -2.13
C ILE A 29 9.53 2.40 -2.36
N THR A 30 9.34 1.09 -2.26
CA THR A 30 8.04 0.45 -2.37
C THR A 30 7.74 -0.32 -1.10
N VAL A 31 6.57 -0.06 -0.51
CA VAL A 31 6.06 -0.81 0.65
C VAL A 31 4.97 -1.74 0.17
N SER A 32 5.17 -3.04 0.36
CA SER A 32 4.17 -4.07 0.05
C SER A 32 3.23 -4.31 1.25
N THR A 33 1.95 -4.54 1.00
CA THR A 33 0.94 -4.86 2.03
C THR A 33 0.02 -6.00 1.63
N SER A 34 -0.38 -6.81 2.62
CA SER A 34 -1.41 -7.84 2.48
C SER A 34 -2.84 -7.33 2.23
N GLY A 35 -3.06 -6.01 2.18
CA GLY A 35 -4.38 -5.41 1.95
C GLY A 35 -5.11 -5.01 3.22
N LEU A 36 -4.40 -4.39 4.16
CA LEU A 36 -5.02 -3.76 5.34
C LEU A 36 -5.68 -2.44 4.94
N VAL A 37 -6.93 -2.51 4.48
CA VAL A 37 -7.64 -1.41 3.81
C VAL A 37 -7.53 -0.04 4.52
N PRO A 38 -7.90 0.12 5.81
CA PRO A 38 -7.83 1.44 6.43
C PRO A 38 -6.39 1.92 6.65
N GLN A 39 -5.46 1.02 6.96
CA GLN A 39 -4.05 1.36 7.15
C GLN A 39 -3.36 1.73 5.85
N MET A 40 -3.77 1.11 4.75
CA MET A 40 -3.27 1.38 3.41
C MET A 40 -3.62 2.81 2.96
N VAL A 41 -4.87 3.22 3.19
CA VAL A 41 -5.33 4.58 2.91
C VAL A 41 -4.57 5.59 3.79
N ASP A 42 -4.40 5.31 5.08
CA ASP A 42 -3.62 6.18 5.98
C ASP A 42 -2.15 6.30 5.54
N PHE A 43 -1.50 5.18 5.23
CA PHE A 43 -0.13 5.14 4.74
C PHE A 43 0.03 5.98 3.47
N CYS A 44 -0.89 5.82 2.52
CA CYS A 44 -0.81 6.55 1.25
C CYS A 44 -0.97 8.07 1.40
N ARG A 45 -1.71 8.51 2.43
CA ARG A 45 -1.85 9.94 2.73
C ARG A 45 -0.62 10.55 3.41
N ARG A 46 0.20 9.73 4.08
CA ARG A 46 1.27 10.21 4.98
C ARG A 46 2.69 9.93 4.47
N SER A 47 2.90 8.83 3.76
CA SER A 47 4.22 8.41 3.27
C SER A 47 4.61 9.16 1.98
N PRO A 48 5.91 9.26 1.63
CA PRO A 48 6.33 9.62 0.28
C PRO A 48 6.53 8.39 -0.63
N ALA A 49 6.52 7.17 -0.07
CA ALA A 49 6.85 5.95 -0.79
C ALA A 49 5.71 5.42 -1.68
N THR A 50 6.07 4.57 -2.63
CA THR A 50 5.16 3.79 -3.45
C THR A 50 4.54 2.66 -2.61
N LEU A 51 3.29 2.31 -2.89
CA LEU A 51 2.63 1.16 -2.27
C LEU A 51 2.44 0.02 -3.27
N ALA A 52 2.69 -1.21 -2.86
CA ALA A 52 2.29 -2.42 -3.58
C ALA A 52 1.29 -3.22 -2.73
N VAL A 53 0.28 -3.80 -3.36
CA VAL A 53 -0.77 -4.57 -2.71
C VAL A 53 -0.73 -5.99 -3.21
N SER A 54 -0.50 -6.93 -2.30
CA SER A 54 -0.44 -8.36 -2.61
C SER A 54 -1.85 -8.94 -2.77
N LEU A 55 -2.18 -9.31 -3.99
CA LEU A 55 -3.45 -9.96 -4.33
C LEU A 55 -3.36 -11.47 -4.09
N ASN A 56 -2.30 -12.11 -4.61
CA ASN A 56 -1.92 -13.53 -4.50
C ASN A 56 -2.99 -14.58 -4.86
N ALA A 57 -4.20 -14.17 -5.27
CA ALA A 57 -5.28 -15.04 -5.69
C ALA A 57 -6.34 -14.25 -6.48
N THR A 58 -7.06 -14.94 -7.37
CA THR A 58 -8.13 -14.35 -8.19
C THR A 58 -9.53 -14.56 -7.61
N THR A 59 -9.68 -15.43 -6.61
CA THR A 59 -10.96 -15.68 -5.94
C THR A 59 -10.81 -15.59 -4.41
N ASP A 60 -11.90 -15.22 -3.73
CA ASP A 60 -11.92 -15.07 -2.28
C ASP A 60 -11.70 -16.40 -1.56
N GLU A 61 -12.11 -17.54 -2.12
CA GLU A 61 -11.91 -18.86 -1.50
C GLU A 61 -10.43 -19.19 -1.38
N VAL A 62 -9.69 -19.00 -2.48
CA VAL A 62 -8.24 -19.24 -2.52
C VAL A 62 -7.52 -18.21 -1.66
N ARG A 63 -7.93 -16.93 -1.73
CA ARG A 63 -7.31 -15.87 -0.93
C ARG A 63 -7.56 -16.04 0.56
N ASN A 64 -8.73 -16.54 0.97
CA ASN A 64 -9.04 -16.85 2.38
C ASN A 64 -8.17 -17.96 2.96
N TRP A 65 -7.66 -18.86 2.12
CA TRP A 65 -6.73 -19.91 2.52
C TRP A 65 -5.28 -19.37 2.58
N LEU A 66 -4.84 -18.65 1.55
CA LEU A 66 -3.47 -18.10 1.46
C LEU A 66 -3.24 -16.92 2.43
N MET A 67 -4.22 -16.03 2.55
CA MET A 67 -4.13 -14.75 3.24
C MET A 67 -5.38 -14.54 4.12
N PRO A 68 -5.37 -14.99 5.39
CA PRO A 68 -6.54 -14.93 6.27
C PRO A 68 -7.15 -13.53 6.44
N ILE A 69 -6.36 -12.48 6.17
CA ILE A 69 -6.85 -11.09 6.17
C ILE A 69 -7.98 -10.84 5.16
N ASN A 70 -8.07 -11.65 4.10
CA ASN A 70 -9.14 -11.58 3.11
C ASN A 70 -10.53 -11.81 3.71
N ARG A 71 -10.63 -12.55 4.82
CA ARG A 71 -11.90 -12.78 5.54
C ARG A 71 -12.44 -11.49 6.15
N LYS A 72 -11.56 -10.52 6.42
CA LYS A 72 -11.91 -9.19 6.94
C LYS A 72 -12.06 -8.17 5.81
N TYR A 73 -11.17 -8.22 4.82
CA TYR A 73 -11.16 -7.33 3.66
C TYR A 73 -11.06 -8.17 2.38
N ASN A 74 -12.22 -8.55 1.85
CA ASN A 74 -12.34 -9.39 0.66
C ASN A 74 -11.85 -8.65 -0.60
N LEU A 75 -11.73 -9.38 -1.71
CA LEU A 75 -11.27 -8.81 -2.98
C LEU A 75 -12.15 -7.64 -3.46
N GLU A 76 -13.47 -7.73 -3.27
CA GLU A 76 -14.39 -6.66 -3.63
C GLU A 76 -14.11 -5.36 -2.86
N THR A 77 -13.98 -5.46 -1.54
CA THR A 77 -13.66 -4.30 -0.68
C THR A 77 -12.30 -3.73 -1.04
N LEU A 78 -11.29 -4.60 -1.19
CA LEU A 78 -9.92 -4.20 -1.50
C LEU A 78 -9.85 -3.45 -2.85
N LEU A 79 -10.38 -4.07 -3.91
CA LEU A 79 -10.35 -3.49 -5.26
C LEU A 79 -11.27 -2.27 -5.38
N GLY A 80 -12.40 -2.24 -4.65
CA GLY A 80 -13.29 -1.09 -4.54
C GLY A 80 -12.56 0.13 -3.97
N THR A 81 -11.94 -0.03 -2.79
CA THR A 81 -11.15 1.06 -2.18
C THR A 81 -10.02 1.52 -3.09
N LEU A 82 -9.33 0.60 -3.77
CA LEU A 82 -8.25 0.98 -4.69
C LEU A 82 -8.73 1.83 -5.87
N ARG A 83 -9.91 1.52 -6.43
CA ARG A 83 -10.50 2.30 -7.52
C ARG A 83 -10.97 3.68 -7.07
N GLU A 84 -11.52 3.76 -5.86
CA GLU A 84 -12.07 4.99 -5.28
C GLU A 84 -10.96 5.95 -4.82
N GLU A 85 -10.00 5.45 -4.04
CA GLU A 85 -8.96 6.29 -3.44
C GLU A 85 -7.77 6.53 -4.39
N PHE A 86 -7.50 5.63 -5.33
CA PHE A 86 -6.33 5.68 -6.22
C PHE A 86 -6.69 5.46 -7.71
N PRO A 87 -7.47 6.36 -8.33
CA PRO A 87 -7.87 6.23 -9.72
C PRO A 87 -6.66 6.29 -10.68
N ARG A 88 -6.66 5.43 -11.70
CA ARG A 88 -5.62 5.44 -12.74
C ARG A 88 -5.61 6.79 -13.46
N GLY A 89 -4.46 7.45 -13.46
CA GLY A 89 -4.23 8.68 -14.25
C GLY A 89 -4.38 9.99 -13.49
N GLY A 90 -4.51 9.97 -12.16
CA GLY A 90 -4.52 11.23 -11.41
C GLY A 90 -3.15 11.94 -11.41
N SER A 91 -3.22 13.25 -11.17
CA SER A 91 -2.18 14.25 -11.43
C SER A 91 -0.77 13.85 -10.97
N LYS A 92 0.26 14.28 -11.72
CA LYS A 92 1.69 14.14 -11.41
C LYS A 92 1.98 14.53 -9.94
N GLY A 93 1.96 13.56 -9.04
CA GLY A 93 1.99 13.82 -7.59
C GLY A 93 1.22 12.78 -6.76
N GLN A 94 0.26 12.07 -7.34
CA GLN A 94 -0.37 10.92 -6.67
C GLN A 94 0.61 9.74 -6.60
N GLN A 95 0.67 9.12 -5.42
CA GLN A 95 1.44 7.91 -5.19
C GLN A 95 0.98 6.78 -6.11
N GLN A 96 1.94 6.00 -6.59
CA GLN A 96 1.66 4.83 -7.41
C GLN A 96 1.29 3.67 -6.49
N VAL A 97 0.13 3.07 -6.75
CA VAL A 97 -0.26 1.80 -6.15
C VAL A 97 -0.13 0.70 -7.20
N PHE A 98 0.66 -0.32 -6.87
CA PHE A 98 0.86 -1.50 -7.70
C PHE A 98 0.07 -2.68 -7.14
N LEU A 99 -0.41 -3.54 -8.03
CA LEU A 99 -0.99 -4.83 -7.67
C LEU A 99 0.06 -5.90 -8.00
N GLU A 100 0.35 -6.78 -7.05
CA GLU A 100 1.26 -7.92 -7.20
C GLU A 100 0.61 -9.26 -6.85
#